data_AF-A0A3D1YC21-F1
#
_entry.id   AF-A0A3D1YC21-F1
#
_cell.length_a   1.000
_cell.length_b   1.000
_cell.length_c   1.000
_cell.angle_alpha   90.00
_cell.angle_beta   90.00
_cell.angle_gamma   90.00
#
_symmetry.space_group_name_H-M   'P 1'
#
loop_
_entity.id
_entity.type
_entity.pdbx_description
1 polymer ?
#
loop_
_entity_poly.entity_id
_entity_poly.type
_entity_poly.pdbx_seq_one_letter_code
_entity_poly.pdbx_strand_id
1 'polypeptide(L)'
;MKKSIFSGNTLKRGISALLAVCTAAVLFLSPSVGMEAQAAGKGDLSSQACQLVDRKTIEYLANFSTLPSSDDGMFYLYQLKTYEYAIPDEAAPVASCEQSLNTVIHFPLDSTTSNGRLYAKFALVVLQGGRKVMIGNPQYISNPEMMATSSRRVLRPAKSTQGIETTNIIINGSGTGNVPVTHVNRTAQILVGAGTVVTHPKASDEVKDPHPWDHTYYMMNAANDEGIEGLVKDLQNYAANSRAQDFIIGNEVNERKWNYMNWTDWNSFVREYTQAFRVCYTAIKSVNAQANVYVSLDQCWDRNRPTSHPEYYSYIDVKDFLIKFNNNISSTGNIDWCLAIHPYTVPLTYAKFWDMSGVTVETPEYCRSQVANNHMVSFQNVTVITDFMSKPEYANRSGQVRDIIVNEFGVSATQGEDVQIAALCAAFYSFEKNPYITQVIYLDNLGDGVDSRLSERGWAAFNSFGTQEEAAYMDWAKQYIGISDWSKVIR
;
A
#
# COMPACT_ATOMS: atom_id res chain seq x y z
N MET A 1 -4.74 63.36 -39.42
CA MET A 1 -5.36 64.45 -38.63
C MET A 1 -4.65 64.53 -37.28
N LYS A 2 -3.96 65.66 -37.04
CA LYS A 2 -3.40 66.24 -35.78
C LYS A 2 -2.74 65.30 -34.74
N LYS A 3 -1.39 65.26 -34.69
CA LYS A 3 -0.42 66.04 -33.85
C LYS A 3 -0.09 65.29 -32.54
N SER A 4 1.05 64.62 -32.36
CA SER A 4 2.45 65.07 -32.14
C SER A 4 2.66 65.96 -30.89
N ILE A 5 3.61 65.58 -30.00
CA ILE A 5 4.90 66.28 -29.75
C ILE A 5 5.43 66.05 -28.32
N PHE A 6 6.64 65.46 -28.25
CA PHE A 6 7.85 65.76 -27.41
C PHE A 6 7.71 65.90 -25.88
N SER A 7 8.72 65.72 -25.02
CA SER A 7 10.19 65.48 -25.04
C SER A 7 10.52 65.06 -23.58
N GLY A 8 11.53 64.28 -23.21
CA GLY A 8 12.94 64.31 -23.60
C GLY A 8 13.81 64.80 -22.42
N ASN A 9 14.98 64.16 -22.27
CA ASN A 9 16.16 64.46 -21.42
C ASN A 9 16.19 63.86 -20.00
N THR A 10 17.05 62.88 -19.70
CA THR A 10 18.54 62.84 -19.57
C THR A 10 19.10 63.67 -18.40
N LEU A 11 19.66 63.02 -17.38
CA LEU A 11 21.09 63.17 -16.96
C LEU A 11 21.51 62.18 -15.85
N LYS A 12 22.83 61.99 -15.78
CA LYS A 12 23.64 60.98 -15.08
C LYS A 12 24.06 61.37 -13.64
N ARG A 13 24.66 60.37 -12.96
CA ARG A 13 25.62 60.40 -11.80
C ARG A 13 24.95 60.68 -10.44
N GLY A 14 25.27 60.05 -9.31
CA GLY A 14 26.29 59.08 -8.89
C GLY A 14 26.44 59.17 -7.35
N ILE A 15 27.04 58.16 -6.71
CA ILE A 15 27.64 58.14 -5.36
C ILE A 15 26.74 57.79 -4.14
N SER A 16 27.04 56.61 -3.58
CA SER A 16 27.17 56.16 -2.17
C SER A 16 26.32 56.75 -1.03
N ALA A 17 25.66 55.88 -0.26
CA ALA A 17 26.00 55.55 1.14
C ALA A 17 24.91 54.70 1.83
N LEU A 18 25.34 53.82 2.74
CA LEU A 18 24.56 53.02 3.69
C LEU A 18 23.45 53.82 4.41
N LEU A 19 22.24 53.23 4.50
CA LEU A 19 21.48 53.20 5.76
C LEU A 19 20.50 52.02 5.74
N ALA A 20 20.60 51.16 6.75
CA ALA A 20 19.70 50.04 7.00
C ALA A 20 18.35 50.54 7.56
N VAL A 21 17.23 50.06 7.01
CA VAL A 21 15.99 49.82 7.78
C VAL A 21 15.23 48.65 7.13
N CYS A 22 14.85 47.72 8.00
CA CYS A 22 14.14 46.47 7.83
C CYS A 22 12.87 46.55 6.97
N THR A 23 12.64 45.56 6.09
CA THR A 23 11.28 45.07 5.83
C THR A 23 11.32 43.59 5.45
N ALA A 24 10.47 42.82 6.12
CA ALA A 24 10.45 41.37 6.19
C ALA A 24 10.18 40.69 4.84
N ALA A 25 11.05 39.75 4.47
CA ALA A 25 10.71 38.69 3.53
C ALA A 25 10.03 37.56 4.32
N VAL A 26 8.72 37.40 4.11
CA VAL A 26 7.94 36.27 4.57
C VAL A 26 8.41 35.04 3.78
N LEU A 27 9.29 34.26 4.38
CA LEU A 27 9.62 32.92 3.92
C LEU A 27 8.43 32.01 4.27
N PHE A 28 7.79 31.49 3.22
CA PHE A 28 6.85 30.38 3.33
C PHE A 28 7.59 29.15 3.90
N LEU A 29 7.44 28.93 5.20
CA LEU A 29 7.78 27.66 5.85
C LEU A 29 6.76 26.62 5.37
N SER A 30 7.20 25.74 4.48
CA SER A 30 6.60 24.43 4.31
C SER A 30 6.75 23.68 5.64
N PRO A 31 5.74 22.93 6.14
CA PRO A 31 5.95 22.06 7.28
C PRO A 31 6.88 20.93 6.83
N SER A 32 8.17 21.13 7.08
CA SER A 32 9.15 20.05 7.10
C SER A 32 8.63 18.97 8.04
N VAL A 33 8.60 17.75 7.54
CA VAL A 33 8.58 16.50 8.30
C VAL A 33 9.26 16.74 9.65
N GLY A 34 8.55 16.48 10.75
CA GLY A 34 8.95 16.85 12.10
C GLY A 34 10.41 16.55 12.41
N MET A 35 11.27 17.55 12.22
CA MET A 35 12.52 17.64 12.93
C MET A 35 12.15 18.12 14.34
N GLU A 36 11.82 17.17 15.21
CA GLU A 36 11.92 17.42 16.64
C GLU A 36 13.35 17.94 16.90
N ALA A 37 13.45 19.08 17.59
CA ALA A 37 14.73 19.59 18.06
C ALA A 37 15.48 18.46 18.79
N GLN A 38 16.60 18.02 18.22
CA GLN A 38 17.32 16.84 18.70
C GLN A 38 17.94 17.12 20.07
N ALA A 39 17.41 16.47 21.11
CA ALA A 39 18.04 16.44 22.43
C ALA A 39 19.36 15.63 22.40
N ALA A 40 20.32 16.02 23.23
CA ALA A 40 21.60 15.34 23.37
C ALA A 40 21.44 13.95 24.04
N GLY A 41 22.19 12.95 23.55
CA GLY A 41 22.34 11.66 24.25
C GLY A 41 21.15 10.69 24.14
N LYS A 42 20.58 10.45 22.95
CA LYS A 42 19.53 9.44 22.72
C LYS A 42 20.00 7.97 22.84
N GLY A 43 21.27 7.74 23.14
CA GLY A 43 21.87 6.41 23.03
C GLY A 43 21.89 5.95 21.57
N ASP A 44 22.32 4.71 21.35
CA ASP A 44 22.37 4.09 20.04
C ASP A 44 21.52 2.82 20.06
N LEU A 45 20.25 2.96 19.66
CA LEU A 45 19.29 1.85 19.60
C LEU A 45 19.58 0.99 18.36
N SER A 46 20.14 -0.19 18.58
CA SER A 46 20.54 -1.13 17.53
C SER A 46 19.35 -1.96 17.00
N SER A 47 18.40 -2.32 17.87
CA SER A 47 17.19 -3.06 17.48
C SER A 47 16.11 -2.93 18.55
N GLN A 48 14.85 -3.06 18.13
CA GLN A 48 13.71 -3.14 19.04
C GLN A 48 12.63 -4.06 18.45
N ALA A 49 11.84 -4.68 19.32
CA ALA A 49 10.73 -5.54 18.92
C ALA A 49 9.64 -5.54 19.99
N CYS A 50 8.39 -5.72 19.55
CA CYS A 50 7.26 -5.97 20.43
C CYS A 50 6.49 -7.18 19.91
N GLN A 51 6.28 -8.16 20.77
CA GLN A 51 5.69 -9.44 20.40
C GLN A 51 4.96 -10.07 21.57
N LEU A 52 4.01 -10.94 21.27
CA LEU A 52 3.40 -11.84 22.24
C LEU A 52 4.35 -13.02 22.48
N VAL A 53 4.56 -13.37 23.75
CA VAL A 53 5.26 -14.62 24.16
C VAL A 53 4.27 -15.72 24.52
N ASP A 54 3.06 -15.33 24.91
CA ASP A 54 1.89 -16.17 25.04
C ASP A 54 0.63 -15.32 24.77
N ARG A 55 -0.58 -15.87 24.95
CA ARG A 55 -1.85 -15.16 24.70
C ARG A 55 -2.21 -14.09 25.73
N LYS A 56 -1.37 -13.84 26.72
CA LYS A 56 -1.62 -12.97 27.87
C LYS A 56 -0.47 -12.00 28.16
N THR A 57 0.72 -12.27 27.66
CA THR A 57 1.95 -11.51 27.98
C THR A 57 2.56 -10.95 26.70
N ILE A 58 2.83 -9.65 26.72
CA ILE A 58 3.60 -8.94 25.72
C ILE A 58 5.05 -8.85 26.22
N GLU A 59 5.99 -9.07 25.31
CA GLU A 59 7.41 -8.81 25.48
C GLU A 59 7.84 -7.63 24.61
N TYR A 60 8.48 -6.65 25.22
CA TYR A 60 9.16 -5.57 24.53
C TYR A 60 10.67 -5.73 24.71
N LEU A 61 11.39 -5.76 23.60
CA LEU A 61 12.84 -5.89 23.52
C LEU A 61 13.43 -4.60 22.98
N ALA A 62 14.51 -4.13 23.58
CA ALA A 62 15.33 -3.04 23.04
C ALA A 62 16.81 -3.30 23.34
N ASN A 63 17.62 -3.29 22.28
CA ASN A 63 19.07 -3.48 22.36
C ASN A 63 19.79 -2.20 21.99
N PHE A 64 20.75 -1.80 22.80
CA PHE A 64 21.52 -0.57 22.66
C PHE A 64 23.01 -0.86 22.54
N SER A 65 23.69 -0.14 21.65
CA SER A 65 25.16 -0.07 21.66
C SER A 65 25.65 0.91 22.72
N THR A 66 24.87 1.96 23.00
CA THR A 66 25.09 2.92 24.08
C THR A 66 23.76 3.34 24.68
N LEU A 67 23.71 3.48 26.00
CA LEU A 67 22.48 3.89 26.69
C LEU A 67 22.16 5.36 26.45
N PRO A 68 20.87 5.73 26.31
CA PRO A 68 20.46 7.12 26.38
C PRO A 68 20.72 7.72 27.75
N SER A 69 21.02 9.02 27.79
CA SER A 69 20.97 9.79 29.03
C SER A 69 19.56 9.72 29.63
N SER A 70 19.47 9.50 30.94
CA SER A 70 18.22 9.52 31.68
C SER A 70 18.42 10.24 33.01
N ASP A 71 17.44 11.03 33.43
CA ASP A 71 17.46 11.76 34.71
C ASP A 71 17.48 10.82 35.92
N ASP A 72 16.89 9.64 35.78
CA ASP A 72 16.66 8.68 36.86
C ASP A 72 17.21 7.28 36.58
N GLY A 73 17.86 7.08 35.43
CA GLY A 73 18.39 5.78 35.02
C GLY A 73 17.33 4.73 34.65
N MET A 74 16.09 5.16 34.36
CA MET A 74 14.97 4.27 34.03
C MET A 74 14.58 4.31 32.56
N PHE A 75 14.03 3.19 32.09
CA PHE A 75 13.19 3.10 30.90
C PHE A 75 11.72 2.99 31.29
N TYR A 76 10.87 3.65 30.51
CA TYR A 76 9.43 3.64 30.64
C TYR A 76 8.79 3.20 29.32
N LEU A 77 7.76 2.37 29.40
CA LEU A 77 6.99 1.96 28.23
C LEU A 77 5.60 2.60 28.29
N TYR A 78 5.24 3.36 27.26
CA TYR A 78 3.93 4.00 27.14
C TYR A 78 3.10 3.35 26.03
N GLN A 79 1.83 3.13 26.32
CA GLN A 79 0.85 2.72 25.31
C GLN A 79 0.36 3.95 24.55
N LEU A 80 0.33 3.85 23.22
CA LEU A 80 -0.26 4.83 22.32
C LEU A 80 -1.29 4.13 21.44
N LYS A 81 -2.42 4.78 21.19
CA LYS A 81 -3.34 4.35 20.15
C LYS A 81 -2.67 4.43 18.78
N THR A 82 -3.20 3.68 17.81
CA THR A 82 -2.67 3.63 16.45
C THR A 82 -2.47 5.02 15.85
N TYR A 83 -3.45 5.91 16.02
CA TYR A 83 -3.48 7.28 15.50
C TYR A 83 -2.82 8.33 16.39
N GLU A 84 -2.27 7.97 17.55
CA GLU A 84 -1.58 8.90 18.43
C GLU A 84 -0.11 9.06 18.03
N TYR A 85 0.39 10.29 18.02
CA TYR A 85 1.76 10.61 17.59
C TYR A 85 2.66 11.10 18.73
N ALA A 86 2.06 11.44 19.87
CA ALA A 86 2.77 11.91 21.06
C ALA A 86 2.15 11.27 22.30
N ILE A 87 2.95 11.14 23.35
CA ILE A 87 2.51 10.61 24.64
C ILE A 87 1.69 11.70 25.35
N PRO A 88 0.44 11.44 25.74
CA PRO A 88 -0.33 12.40 26.53
C PRO A 88 0.38 12.77 27.84
N ASP A 89 0.26 14.03 28.25
CA ASP A 89 0.94 14.54 29.46
C ASP A 89 0.58 13.73 30.71
N GLU A 90 -0.70 13.39 30.85
CA GLU A 90 -1.24 12.62 31.99
C GLU A 90 -1.14 11.09 31.81
N ALA A 91 -0.58 10.60 30.70
CA ALA A 91 -0.42 9.16 30.51
C ALA A 91 0.56 8.60 31.54
N ALA A 92 0.19 7.45 32.12
CA ALA A 92 1.05 6.62 32.95
C ALA A 92 1.74 5.54 32.09
N PRO A 93 2.99 5.14 32.43
CA PRO A 93 3.64 4.04 31.75
C PRO A 93 2.92 2.71 32.05
N VAL A 94 2.85 1.83 31.06
CA VAL A 94 2.32 0.46 31.23
C VAL A 94 3.33 -0.46 31.90
N ALA A 95 4.61 -0.12 31.83
CA ALA A 95 5.72 -0.81 32.49
C ALA A 95 6.95 0.10 32.59
N SER A 96 7.88 -0.24 33.49
CA SER A 96 9.18 0.41 33.59
C SER A 96 10.25 -0.57 34.08
N CYS A 97 11.51 -0.25 33.81
CA CYS A 97 12.66 -1.00 34.32
C CYS A 97 13.90 -0.10 34.39
N GLU A 98 14.94 -0.53 35.11
CA GLU A 98 16.25 0.13 35.06
C GLU A 98 16.84 0.02 33.64
N GLN A 99 17.64 1.03 33.23
CA GLN A 99 18.29 1.02 31.93
C GLN A 99 19.31 -0.12 31.81
N SER A 100 19.18 -0.90 30.74
CA SER A 100 20.12 -1.97 30.38
C SER A 100 20.39 -1.94 28.87
N LEU A 101 21.63 -2.27 28.48
CA LEU A 101 21.98 -2.40 27.06
C LEU A 101 21.11 -3.45 26.35
N ASN A 102 20.71 -4.49 27.06
CA ASN A 102 19.75 -5.49 26.59
C ASN A 102 18.52 -5.41 27.51
N THR A 103 17.51 -4.67 27.06
CA THR A 103 16.29 -4.42 27.83
C THR A 103 15.21 -5.39 27.38
N VAL A 104 14.60 -6.08 28.36
CA VAL A 104 13.45 -6.97 28.18
C VAL A 104 12.40 -6.56 29.20
N ILE A 105 11.20 -6.23 28.74
CA ILE A 105 10.08 -5.85 29.59
C ILE A 105 8.89 -6.75 29.26
N HIS A 106 8.39 -7.46 30.26
CA HIS A 106 7.14 -8.22 30.17
C HIS A 106 6.01 -7.46 30.83
N PHE A 107 4.88 -7.37 30.15
CA PHE A 107 3.68 -6.71 30.65
C PHE A 107 2.43 -7.36 30.05
N PRO A 108 1.28 -7.29 30.72
CA PRO A 108 0.13 -8.06 30.28
C PRO A 108 -0.50 -7.50 28.99
N LEU A 109 -1.13 -8.36 28.20
CA LEU A 109 -1.96 -7.96 27.05
C LEU A 109 -3.26 -7.29 27.52
N ASP A 110 -3.79 -7.70 28.67
CA ASP A 110 -5.04 -7.27 29.31
C ASP A 110 -6.31 -7.47 28.46
N SER A 111 -6.40 -6.85 27.29
CA SER A 111 -7.57 -6.89 26.41
C SER A 111 -7.21 -7.05 24.94
N THR A 112 -8.02 -7.84 24.23
CA THR A 112 -8.01 -8.03 22.78
C THR A 112 -9.09 -7.21 22.07
N THR A 113 -9.82 -6.35 22.79
CA THR A 113 -10.79 -5.41 22.21
C THR A 113 -10.10 -4.41 21.28
N SER A 114 -10.86 -3.77 20.40
CA SER A 114 -10.36 -2.80 19.41
C SER A 114 -9.58 -1.62 20.02
N ASN A 115 -9.93 -1.21 21.24
CA ASN A 115 -9.23 -0.18 22.02
C ASN A 115 -8.15 -0.75 22.96
N GLY A 116 -7.91 -2.06 22.92
CA GLY A 116 -6.96 -2.79 23.75
C GLY A 116 -5.53 -2.76 23.21
N ARG A 117 -4.62 -3.39 23.95
CA ARG A 117 -3.18 -3.41 23.65
C ARG A 117 -2.82 -4.14 22.36
N LEU A 118 -3.68 -5.05 21.89
CA LEU A 118 -3.46 -5.76 20.63
C LEU A 118 -3.40 -4.83 19.41
N TYR A 119 -4.10 -3.69 19.45
CA TYR A 119 -4.17 -2.70 18.37
C TYR A 119 -3.42 -1.40 18.70
N ALA A 120 -2.67 -1.38 19.81
CA ALA A 120 -1.87 -0.25 20.24
C ALA A 120 -0.41 -0.39 19.77
N LYS A 121 0.34 0.70 19.90
CA LYS A 121 1.80 0.72 19.76
C LYS A 121 2.44 1.18 21.07
N PHE A 122 3.67 0.76 21.31
CA PHE A 122 4.37 0.95 22.57
C PHE A 122 5.64 1.77 22.37
N ALA A 123 5.70 2.92 23.03
CA ALA A 123 6.82 3.85 22.97
C ALA A 123 7.76 3.64 24.16
N LEU A 124 9.03 3.34 23.88
CA LEU A 124 10.09 3.34 24.89
C LEU A 124 10.55 4.77 25.16
N VAL A 125 10.69 5.12 26.44
CA VAL A 125 10.88 6.50 26.89
C VAL A 125 11.91 6.56 28.00
N VAL A 126 12.67 7.66 28.00
CA VAL A 126 13.49 8.11 29.14
C VAL A 126 13.03 9.50 29.59
N LEU A 127 13.37 9.87 30.83
CA LEU A 127 13.20 11.25 31.30
C LEU A 127 14.48 12.04 31.06
N GLN A 128 14.37 13.20 30.42
CA GLN A 128 15.49 14.14 30.24
C GLN A 128 15.04 15.56 30.57
N GLY A 129 15.65 16.17 31.60
CA GLY A 129 15.23 17.48 32.11
C GLY A 129 13.76 17.50 32.55
N GLY A 130 13.26 16.39 33.11
CA GLY A 130 11.87 16.21 33.54
C GLY A 130 10.87 15.99 32.41
N ARG A 131 11.33 15.84 31.16
CA ARG A 131 10.47 15.64 29.97
C ARG A 131 10.53 14.20 29.47
N LYS A 132 9.39 13.68 29.03
CA LYS A 132 9.29 12.38 28.35
C LYS A 132 9.96 12.47 26.97
N VAL A 133 11.01 11.70 26.74
CA VAL A 133 11.71 11.63 25.44
C VAL A 133 11.58 10.22 24.86
N MET A 134 10.91 10.10 23.71
CA MET A 134 10.78 8.82 23.00
C MET A 134 12.11 8.36 22.39
N ILE A 135 12.38 7.07 22.54
CA ILE A 135 13.54 6.37 22.01
C ILE A 135 13.07 5.48 20.86
N GLY A 136 13.53 5.78 19.64
CA GLY A 136 13.10 5.08 18.43
C GLY A 136 11.61 5.30 18.11
N ASN A 137 11.11 4.54 17.13
CA ASN A 137 9.70 4.54 16.78
C ASN A 137 8.90 3.64 17.74
N PRO A 138 7.65 4.01 18.10
CA PRO A 138 6.77 3.10 18.83
C PRO A 138 6.53 1.79 18.07
N GLN A 139 6.51 0.67 18.79
CA GLN A 139 6.40 -0.67 18.21
C GLN A 139 5.00 -1.26 18.40
N TYR A 140 4.41 -1.81 17.34
CA TYR A 140 3.23 -2.66 17.40
C TYR A 140 3.63 -4.10 17.77
N ILE A 141 2.67 -4.86 18.30
CA ILE A 141 2.80 -6.32 18.38
C ILE A 141 2.90 -6.88 16.96
N SER A 142 4.01 -7.54 16.68
CA SER A 142 4.39 -8.00 15.33
C SER A 142 3.89 -9.41 14.97
N ASN A 143 3.38 -10.17 15.95
CA ASN A 143 2.93 -11.56 15.78
C ASN A 143 1.48 -11.80 16.29
N PRO A 144 0.48 -11.01 15.83
CA PRO A 144 -0.91 -11.15 16.29
C PRO A 144 -1.51 -12.54 16.01
N GLU A 145 -0.95 -13.31 15.08
CA GLU A 145 -1.30 -14.72 14.83
C GLU A 145 -1.17 -15.64 16.05
N MET A 146 -0.41 -15.25 17.09
CA MET A 146 -0.39 -15.98 18.37
C MET A 146 -1.78 -16.04 19.04
N MET A 147 -2.64 -15.06 18.74
CA MET A 147 -4.02 -14.99 19.23
C MET A 147 -5.01 -15.82 18.41
N ALA A 148 -4.60 -16.35 17.25
CA ALA A 148 -5.49 -17.01 16.31
C ALA A 148 -6.35 -18.11 16.95
N THR A 149 -7.65 -18.06 16.67
CA THR A 149 -8.62 -19.08 17.08
C THR A 149 -8.76 -20.19 16.04
N SER A 150 -8.23 -19.97 14.83
CA SER A 150 -8.20 -20.93 13.73
C SER A 150 -6.88 -20.85 12.95
N SER A 151 -6.58 -21.91 12.22
CA SER A 151 -5.45 -21.99 11.30
C SER A 151 -5.94 -22.73 10.06
N ARG A 152 -6.81 -22.07 9.29
CA ARG A 152 -7.49 -22.67 8.14
C ARG A 152 -6.89 -22.11 6.86
N ARG A 153 -6.28 -23.00 6.07
CA ARG A 153 -5.87 -22.73 4.71
C ARG A 153 -6.04 -23.97 3.86
N VAL A 154 -6.56 -23.78 2.66
CA VAL A 154 -6.61 -24.80 1.61
C VAL A 154 -5.77 -24.34 0.43
N LEU A 155 -5.28 -25.30 -0.36
CA LEU A 155 -4.58 -24.99 -1.59
C LEU A 155 -5.50 -24.18 -2.52
N ARG A 156 -5.02 -23.03 -2.98
CA ARG A 156 -5.71 -22.21 -3.98
C ARG A 156 -5.21 -22.58 -5.38
N PRO A 157 -6.06 -22.47 -6.42
CA PRO A 157 -5.60 -22.68 -7.79
C PRO A 157 -4.63 -21.57 -8.21
N ALA A 158 -3.61 -21.91 -9.00
CA ALA A 158 -2.66 -20.94 -9.55
C ALA A 158 -3.32 -19.96 -10.55
N LYS A 159 -4.48 -20.33 -11.11
CA LYS A 159 -5.25 -19.55 -12.07
C LYS A 159 -6.72 -19.58 -11.69
N SER A 160 -7.40 -18.42 -11.71
CA SER A 160 -8.85 -18.33 -11.51
C SER A 160 -9.44 -17.07 -12.15
N THR A 161 -10.69 -16.76 -11.83
CA THR A 161 -11.42 -15.56 -12.27
C THR A 161 -12.03 -14.86 -11.06
N GLN A 162 -12.24 -13.54 -11.16
CA GLN A 162 -12.76 -12.77 -10.01
C GLN A 162 -14.12 -13.28 -9.51
N GLY A 163 -15.01 -13.74 -10.40
CA GLY A 163 -16.32 -14.29 -10.00
C GLY A 163 -16.28 -15.67 -9.32
N ILE A 164 -15.14 -16.36 -9.32
CA ILE A 164 -14.97 -17.70 -8.73
C ILE A 164 -14.12 -17.65 -7.47
N GLU A 165 -12.98 -16.95 -7.52
CA GLU A 165 -12.01 -16.95 -6.42
C GLU A 165 -12.13 -15.71 -5.53
N THR A 166 -12.52 -14.58 -6.11
CA THR A 166 -12.55 -13.29 -5.44
C THR A 166 -13.99 -12.91 -5.05
N THR A 167 -14.11 -12.12 -3.99
CA THR A 167 -15.36 -11.45 -3.63
C THR A 167 -15.02 -10.05 -3.18
N ASN A 168 -15.63 -9.05 -3.84
CA ASN A 168 -15.51 -7.66 -3.44
C ASN A 168 -16.53 -7.38 -2.33
N ILE A 169 -16.03 -6.92 -1.19
CA ILE A 169 -16.80 -6.70 0.03
C ILE A 169 -16.65 -5.24 0.44
N ILE A 170 -17.76 -4.51 0.46
CA ILE A 170 -17.85 -3.17 1.03
C ILE A 170 -18.21 -3.32 2.50
N ILE A 171 -17.25 -3.04 3.38
CA ILE A 171 -17.41 -3.07 4.84
C ILE A 171 -17.99 -1.73 5.33
N ASN A 172 -18.60 -1.74 6.52
CA ASN A 172 -19.33 -0.58 7.05
C ASN A 172 -19.25 -0.42 8.59
N GLY A 173 -18.56 -1.32 9.28
CA GLY A 173 -18.40 -1.34 10.73
C GLY A 173 -19.55 -2.00 11.51
N SER A 174 -20.54 -2.58 10.84
CA SER A 174 -21.70 -3.19 11.51
C SER A 174 -21.46 -4.60 12.06
N GLY A 175 -20.33 -5.21 11.72
CA GLY A 175 -20.03 -6.65 11.85
C GLY A 175 -20.40 -7.43 10.59
N THR A 176 -21.17 -6.81 9.68
CA THR A 176 -21.64 -7.42 8.44
C THR A 176 -21.52 -6.40 7.31
N GLY A 177 -20.57 -6.61 6.39
CA GLY A 177 -20.47 -5.79 5.17
C GLY A 177 -21.67 -6.03 4.24
N ASN A 178 -21.54 -5.61 2.99
CA ASN A 178 -22.58 -5.80 1.97
C ASN A 178 -22.74 -7.25 1.48
N VAL A 179 -21.80 -8.15 1.80
CA VAL A 179 -21.83 -9.56 1.39
C VAL A 179 -21.95 -10.46 2.63
N PRO A 180 -22.93 -11.39 2.69
CA PRO A 180 -23.00 -12.36 3.78
C PRO A 180 -21.79 -13.29 3.79
N VAL A 181 -21.25 -13.60 4.97
CA VAL A 181 -20.04 -14.45 5.14
C VAL A 181 -20.12 -15.81 4.42
N THR A 182 -21.32 -16.36 4.22
CA THR A 182 -21.55 -17.63 3.52
C THR A 182 -21.36 -17.56 2.00
N HIS A 183 -21.34 -16.35 1.42
CA HIS A 183 -21.17 -16.11 -0.01
C HIS A 183 -19.77 -15.60 -0.38
N VAL A 184 -18.87 -15.49 0.60
CA VAL A 184 -17.51 -15.02 0.37
C VAL A 184 -16.64 -16.17 -0.14
N ASN A 185 -15.95 -15.92 -1.24
CA ASN A 185 -14.98 -16.84 -1.85
C ASN A 185 -13.66 -16.87 -1.04
N ARG A 186 -12.64 -17.59 -1.53
CA ARG A 186 -11.37 -17.76 -0.82
C ARG A 186 -10.55 -16.47 -0.74
N THR A 187 -10.71 -15.58 -1.71
CA THR A 187 -10.11 -14.26 -1.73
C THR A 187 -11.18 -13.19 -1.47
N ALA A 188 -11.02 -12.41 -0.41
CA ALA A 188 -11.89 -11.29 -0.08
C ALA A 188 -11.17 -9.97 -0.34
N GLN A 189 -11.65 -9.18 -1.29
CA GLN A 189 -11.19 -7.80 -1.47
C GLN A 189 -12.05 -6.88 -0.62
N ILE A 190 -11.43 -6.23 0.35
CA ILE A 190 -12.08 -5.41 1.36
C ILE A 190 -12.03 -3.95 0.92
N LEU A 191 -13.19 -3.35 0.77
CA LEU A 191 -13.42 -2.01 0.22
C LEU A 191 -14.26 -1.20 1.20
N VAL A 192 -14.23 0.12 1.09
CA VAL A 192 -15.03 1.02 1.92
C VAL A 192 -15.78 2.00 1.03
N GLY A 193 -17.07 2.20 1.33
CA GLY A 193 -17.92 3.21 0.70
C GLY A 193 -17.96 4.51 1.50
N ALA A 194 -18.75 5.48 1.03
CA ALA A 194 -18.94 6.76 1.70
C ALA A 194 -19.76 6.63 3.00
N GLY A 195 -19.54 7.54 3.95
CA GLY A 195 -20.48 7.80 5.05
C GLY A 195 -20.62 6.71 6.11
N THR A 196 -19.64 5.81 6.24
CA THR A 196 -19.62 4.77 7.28
C THR A 196 -18.60 5.07 8.37
N VAL A 197 -18.68 4.41 9.52
CA VAL A 197 -17.67 4.58 10.60
C VAL A 197 -16.29 4.11 10.17
N VAL A 198 -16.20 3.19 9.20
CA VAL A 198 -14.93 2.69 8.64
C VAL A 198 -14.41 3.55 7.48
N THR A 199 -15.11 4.61 7.09
CA THR A 199 -14.64 5.62 6.13
C THR A 199 -13.74 6.63 6.84
N HIS A 200 -12.52 6.85 6.32
CA HIS A 200 -11.56 7.76 6.95
C HIS A 200 -12.16 9.17 7.12
N PRO A 201 -11.99 9.86 8.27
CA PRO A 201 -12.64 11.16 8.51
C PRO A 201 -12.28 12.24 7.49
N LYS A 202 -11.03 12.25 7.00
CA LYS A 202 -10.60 13.13 5.90
C LYS A 202 -11.08 12.69 4.51
N ALA A 203 -11.73 11.55 4.37
CA ALA A 203 -12.37 11.12 3.13
C ALA A 203 -13.88 11.44 3.15
N SER A 204 -14.47 11.63 4.34
CA SER A 204 -15.89 11.96 4.52
C SER A 204 -16.23 13.44 4.31
N ASP A 205 -15.26 14.33 4.12
CA ASP A 205 -15.43 15.78 3.95
C ASP A 205 -14.79 16.26 2.64
N GLU A 206 -15.31 15.75 1.52
CA GLU A 206 -14.81 15.99 0.15
C GLU A 206 -14.78 17.49 -0.22
N VAL A 207 -15.66 18.30 0.38
CA VAL A 207 -15.73 19.76 0.15
C VAL A 207 -14.42 20.46 0.54
N LYS A 208 -13.66 19.89 1.47
CA LYS A 208 -12.38 20.43 1.94
C LYS A 208 -11.17 19.91 1.16
N ASP A 209 -11.37 19.11 0.13
CA ASP A 209 -10.26 18.59 -0.67
C ASP A 209 -9.64 19.72 -1.51
N PRO A 210 -8.35 20.06 -1.30
CA PRO A 210 -7.68 21.05 -2.13
C PRO A 210 -7.47 20.57 -3.57
N HIS A 211 -7.54 19.25 -3.81
CA HIS A 211 -7.42 18.65 -5.14
C HIS A 211 -8.50 17.58 -5.34
N PRO A 212 -9.76 17.98 -5.56
CA PRO A 212 -10.87 17.06 -5.80
C PRO A 212 -10.57 16.10 -6.93
N TRP A 213 -10.95 14.85 -6.76
CA TRP A 213 -10.73 13.79 -7.73
C TRP A 213 -11.93 12.86 -7.79
N ASP A 214 -12.24 12.36 -8.99
CA ASP A 214 -13.28 11.35 -9.17
C ASP A 214 -12.86 10.04 -8.47
N HIS A 215 -13.78 9.41 -7.76
CA HIS A 215 -13.47 8.27 -6.92
C HIS A 215 -14.64 7.32 -6.71
N THR A 216 -14.32 6.07 -6.39
CA THR A 216 -15.27 4.97 -6.22
C THR A 216 -15.22 4.37 -4.81
N TYR A 217 -14.03 4.25 -4.24
CA TYR A 217 -13.82 3.70 -2.89
C TYR A 217 -13.00 4.65 -2.03
N TYR A 218 -13.14 4.49 -0.72
CA TYR A 218 -12.62 5.40 0.28
C TYR A 218 -11.54 4.73 1.13
N MET A 219 -10.63 5.54 1.67
CA MET A 219 -9.64 5.12 2.63
C MET A 219 -10.30 4.61 3.91
N MET A 220 -9.76 3.52 4.46
CA MET A 220 -10.20 2.92 5.72
C MET A 220 -9.85 3.79 6.93
N ASN A 221 -10.70 3.76 7.96
CA ASN A 221 -10.57 4.59 9.15
C ASN A 221 -9.82 3.90 10.29
N ALA A 222 -8.55 4.25 10.48
CA ALA A 222 -7.81 3.98 11.71
C ALA A 222 -7.46 5.25 12.51
N ALA A 223 -8.16 6.36 12.24
CA ALA A 223 -7.86 7.68 12.78
C ALA A 223 -8.64 8.02 14.08
N ASN A 224 -9.52 7.12 14.53
CA ASN A 224 -10.27 7.22 15.78
C ASN A 224 -10.72 5.83 16.27
N ASP A 225 -11.25 5.76 17.49
CA ASP A 225 -11.66 4.50 18.12
C ASP A 225 -12.81 3.83 17.36
N GLU A 226 -13.80 4.60 16.91
CA GLU A 226 -15.00 4.09 16.24
C GLU A 226 -14.65 3.41 14.90
N GLY A 227 -13.70 3.98 14.16
CA GLY A 227 -13.18 3.41 12.93
C GLY A 227 -12.46 2.10 13.17
N ILE A 228 -11.55 2.08 14.15
CA ILE A 228 -10.81 0.86 14.53
C ILE A 228 -11.79 -0.22 14.99
N GLU A 229 -12.77 0.11 15.82
CA GLU A 229 -13.81 -0.82 16.25
C GLU A 229 -14.59 -1.40 15.07
N GLY A 230 -15.04 -0.56 14.14
CA GLY A 230 -15.74 -1.00 12.94
C GLY A 230 -14.90 -1.93 12.06
N LEU A 231 -13.64 -1.57 11.79
CA LEU A 231 -12.71 -2.40 11.00
C LEU A 231 -12.49 -3.77 11.66
N VAL A 232 -12.21 -3.77 12.96
CA VAL A 232 -11.97 -5.00 13.74
C VAL A 232 -13.21 -5.89 13.71
N LYS A 233 -14.39 -5.31 13.93
CA LYS A 233 -15.66 -6.04 13.98
C LYS A 233 -15.96 -6.76 12.67
N ASP A 234 -15.86 -6.06 11.54
CA ASP A 234 -16.14 -6.64 10.22
C ASP A 234 -15.10 -7.71 9.86
N LEU A 235 -13.81 -7.39 10.02
CA LEU A 235 -12.73 -8.28 9.58
C LEU A 235 -12.59 -9.54 10.43
N GLN A 236 -12.78 -9.45 11.75
CA GLN A 236 -12.84 -10.65 12.59
C GLN A 236 -14.01 -11.55 12.22
N ASN A 237 -15.18 -10.97 11.87
CA ASN A 237 -16.33 -11.75 11.43
C ASN A 237 -16.03 -12.48 10.10
N TYR A 238 -15.50 -11.79 9.09
CA TYR A 238 -15.13 -12.44 7.83
C TYR A 238 -14.03 -13.50 8.01
N ALA A 239 -13.00 -13.23 8.81
CA ALA A 239 -11.94 -14.20 9.08
C ALA A 239 -12.43 -15.45 9.84
N ALA A 240 -13.42 -15.30 10.73
CA ALA A 240 -13.96 -16.41 11.52
C ALA A 240 -15.00 -17.25 10.76
N ASN A 241 -15.90 -16.57 10.05
CA ASN A 241 -17.17 -17.15 9.63
C ASN A 241 -17.33 -17.31 8.12
N SER A 242 -16.34 -16.88 7.33
CA SER A 242 -16.33 -17.06 5.88
C SER A 242 -15.34 -18.14 5.42
N ARG A 243 -15.25 -18.34 4.10
CA ARG A 243 -14.24 -19.19 3.47
C ARG A 243 -12.97 -18.42 3.09
N ALA A 244 -12.91 -17.11 3.35
CA ALA A 244 -11.78 -16.28 2.99
C ALA A 244 -10.51 -16.70 3.75
N GLN A 245 -9.42 -16.79 3.01
CA GLN A 245 -8.07 -17.06 3.50
C GLN A 245 -7.06 -16.06 2.93
N ASP A 246 -7.40 -15.39 1.84
CA ASP A 246 -6.63 -14.31 1.23
C ASP A 246 -7.46 -13.02 1.35
N PHE A 247 -6.92 -11.98 1.97
CA PHE A 247 -7.61 -10.71 2.20
C PHE A 247 -6.85 -9.57 1.53
N ILE A 248 -7.45 -8.93 0.54
CA ILE A 248 -6.86 -7.79 -0.16
C ILE A 248 -7.44 -6.52 0.47
N ILE A 249 -6.59 -5.68 1.06
CA ILE A 249 -7.03 -4.50 1.81
C ILE A 249 -7.03 -3.29 0.88
N GLY A 250 -8.20 -2.95 0.36
CA GLY A 250 -8.42 -1.90 -0.64
C GLY A 250 -8.30 -2.40 -2.09
N ASN A 251 -8.36 -1.45 -3.02
CA ASN A 251 -8.13 -1.64 -4.44
C ASN A 251 -7.15 -0.56 -4.91
N GLU A 252 -6.09 -0.92 -5.63
CA GLU A 252 -5.15 0.02 -6.26
C GLU A 252 -4.82 1.22 -5.33
N VAL A 253 -4.37 0.92 -4.12
CA VAL A 253 -4.43 1.87 -2.99
C VAL A 253 -3.48 3.05 -3.12
N ASN A 254 -2.59 3.00 -4.12
CA ASN A 254 -1.75 4.09 -4.53
C ASN A 254 -2.48 5.16 -5.38
N GLU A 255 -3.69 4.87 -5.87
CA GLU A 255 -4.54 5.80 -6.60
C GLU A 255 -5.76 6.24 -5.76
N ARG A 256 -5.98 7.56 -5.65
CA ARG A 256 -7.09 8.17 -4.89
C ARG A 256 -8.46 7.89 -5.49
N LYS A 257 -8.55 7.47 -6.76
CA LYS A 257 -9.79 6.97 -7.36
C LYS A 257 -10.33 5.76 -6.60
N TRP A 258 -9.44 4.88 -6.15
CA TRP A 258 -9.80 3.59 -5.54
C TRP A 258 -9.52 3.51 -4.03
N ASN A 259 -8.91 4.56 -3.47
CA ASN A 259 -8.61 4.67 -2.05
C ASN A 259 -8.67 6.14 -1.61
N TYR A 260 -9.83 6.75 -1.79
CA TYR A 260 -10.01 8.18 -1.65
C TYR A 260 -9.80 8.67 -0.21
N MET A 261 -9.01 9.72 -0.08
CA MET A 261 -8.95 10.64 1.04
C MET A 261 -8.65 12.02 0.46
N ASN A 262 -9.10 13.10 1.11
CA ASN A 262 -8.70 14.46 0.73
C ASN A 262 -7.19 14.53 0.57
N TRP A 263 -6.74 15.29 -0.44
CA TRP A 263 -5.33 15.34 -0.77
C TRP A 263 -4.50 15.86 0.41
N THR A 264 -3.40 15.16 0.67
CA THR A 264 -2.33 15.53 1.59
C THR A 264 -1.01 15.21 0.92
N ASP A 265 0.12 15.46 1.59
CA ASP A 265 1.39 14.95 1.10
C ASP A 265 1.40 13.40 1.08
N TRP A 266 2.16 12.83 0.15
CA TRP A 266 2.22 11.39 -0.04
C TRP A 266 2.77 10.61 1.16
N ASN A 267 3.57 11.22 2.05
CA ASN A 267 3.97 10.53 3.29
C ASN A 267 2.81 10.41 4.25
N SER A 268 2.01 11.47 4.39
CA SER A 268 0.80 11.43 5.21
C SER A 268 -0.23 10.44 4.66
N PHE A 269 -0.51 10.49 3.36
CA PHE A 269 -1.45 9.55 2.72
C PHE A 269 -1.06 8.08 2.96
N VAL A 270 0.19 7.71 2.67
CA VAL A 270 0.66 6.33 2.87
C VAL A 270 0.71 5.95 4.35
N ARG A 271 1.00 6.88 5.25
CA ARG A 271 0.98 6.64 6.70
C ARG A 271 -0.42 6.31 7.21
N GLU A 272 -1.45 7.05 6.79
CA GLU A 272 -2.84 6.76 7.18
C GLU A 272 -3.27 5.38 6.66
N TYR A 273 -2.95 5.04 5.40
CA TYR A 273 -3.20 3.68 4.88
C TYR A 273 -2.44 2.61 5.68
N THR A 274 -1.17 2.86 6.02
CA THR A 274 -0.36 1.88 6.77
C THR A 274 -0.97 1.58 8.14
N GLN A 275 -1.50 2.60 8.82
CA GLN A 275 -2.18 2.44 10.10
C GLN A 275 -3.47 1.63 9.97
N ALA A 276 -4.27 1.87 8.93
CA ALA A 276 -5.45 1.06 8.65
C ALA A 276 -5.07 -0.39 8.31
N PHE A 277 -4.05 -0.59 7.47
CA PHE A 277 -3.55 -1.91 7.11
C PHE A 277 -3.09 -2.71 8.34
N ARG A 278 -2.40 -2.06 9.28
CA ARG A 278 -1.99 -2.65 10.58
C ARG A 278 -3.19 -3.19 11.36
N VAL A 279 -4.22 -2.37 11.51
CA VAL A 279 -5.46 -2.77 12.22
C VAL A 279 -6.12 -3.95 11.51
N CYS A 280 -6.23 -3.89 10.18
CA CYS A 280 -6.81 -4.96 9.38
C CYS A 280 -6.02 -6.28 9.50
N TYR A 281 -4.70 -6.22 9.36
CA TYR A 281 -3.81 -7.37 9.52
C TYR A 281 -3.99 -8.02 10.89
N THR A 282 -3.96 -7.23 11.96
CA THR A 282 -4.14 -7.73 13.33
C THR A 282 -5.52 -8.35 13.52
N ALA A 283 -6.59 -7.73 13.02
CA ALA A 283 -7.95 -8.25 13.12
C ALA A 283 -8.09 -9.62 12.43
N ILE A 284 -7.53 -9.76 11.23
CA ILE A 284 -7.58 -11.00 10.45
C ILE A 284 -6.71 -12.09 11.08
N LYS A 285 -5.44 -11.77 11.36
CA LYS A 285 -4.43 -12.76 11.81
C LYS A 285 -4.67 -13.23 13.24
N SER A 286 -5.26 -12.40 14.09
CA SER A 286 -5.72 -12.81 15.43
C SER A 286 -6.90 -13.80 15.42
N VAL A 287 -7.50 -14.06 14.25
CA VAL A 287 -8.55 -15.06 14.07
C VAL A 287 -8.07 -16.24 13.23
N ASN A 288 -7.40 -15.98 12.10
CA ASN A 288 -6.84 -17.01 11.23
C ASN A 288 -5.33 -16.81 11.04
N ALA A 289 -4.52 -17.63 11.73
CA ALA A 289 -3.06 -17.55 11.68
C ALA A 289 -2.49 -17.76 10.27
N GLN A 290 -3.17 -18.51 9.41
CA GLN A 290 -2.71 -18.83 8.05
C GLN A 290 -3.31 -17.93 6.96
N ALA A 291 -4.13 -16.94 7.32
CA ALA A 291 -4.60 -15.98 6.34
C ALA A 291 -3.44 -15.15 5.78
N ASN A 292 -3.49 -14.87 4.48
CA ASN A 292 -2.64 -13.87 3.83
C ASN A 292 -3.39 -12.54 3.78
N VAL A 293 -2.65 -11.44 3.94
CA VAL A 293 -3.21 -10.08 3.90
C VAL A 293 -2.38 -9.25 2.93
N TYR A 294 -3.02 -8.75 1.88
CA TYR A 294 -2.38 -8.13 0.73
C TYR A 294 -2.63 -6.63 0.67
N VAL A 295 -1.58 -5.89 0.30
CA VAL A 295 -1.73 -4.55 -0.29
C VAL A 295 -1.99 -4.70 -1.80
N SER A 296 -2.95 -3.98 -2.37
CA SER A 296 -3.28 -3.99 -3.81
C SER A 296 -2.80 -2.71 -4.49
N LEU A 297 -2.01 -2.84 -5.55
CA LEU A 297 -1.37 -1.72 -6.25
C LEU A 297 -1.59 -1.81 -7.78
N ASP A 298 -1.70 -0.64 -8.41
CA ASP A 298 -1.90 -0.53 -9.86
C ASP A 298 -0.61 -0.81 -10.68
N GLN A 299 -0.62 -0.45 -11.96
CA GLN A 299 0.52 -0.58 -12.87
C GLN A 299 1.45 0.64 -12.97
N CYS A 300 1.18 1.75 -12.28
CA CYS A 300 1.96 2.98 -12.36
C CYS A 300 3.25 2.87 -11.52
N TRP A 301 4.29 2.22 -12.07
CA TRP A 301 5.49 1.87 -11.30
C TRP A 301 6.36 3.05 -10.87
N ASP A 302 6.79 3.91 -11.81
CA ASP A 302 7.84 4.92 -11.59
C ASP A 302 7.74 6.05 -12.63
N ARG A 303 6.53 6.61 -12.85
CA ARG A 303 6.27 7.65 -13.87
C ARG A 303 6.88 9.01 -13.50
N ASN A 304 7.13 9.25 -12.20
CA ASN A 304 7.73 10.45 -11.64
C ASN A 304 7.04 11.74 -12.13
N ARG A 305 5.72 11.80 -12.03
CA ARG A 305 4.96 12.98 -12.46
C ARG A 305 5.34 14.20 -11.61
N PRO A 306 5.63 15.36 -12.22
CA PRO A 306 5.92 16.57 -11.47
C PRO A 306 4.63 17.15 -10.85
N THR A 307 4.78 18.00 -9.83
CA THR A 307 3.65 18.70 -9.17
C THR A 307 2.83 19.61 -10.10
N SER A 308 3.37 19.95 -11.26
CA SER A 308 2.67 20.69 -12.32
C SER A 308 1.72 19.81 -13.14
N HIS A 309 1.82 18.49 -13.04
CA HIS A 309 0.96 17.54 -13.73
C HIS A 309 -0.25 17.18 -12.85
N PRO A 310 -1.50 17.18 -13.35
CA PRO A 310 -2.68 16.92 -12.53
C PRO A 310 -2.66 15.54 -11.87
N GLU A 311 -2.15 14.52 -12.56
CA GLU A 311 -2.02 13.16 -12.00
C GLU A 311 -1.11 13.06 -10.76
N TYR A 312 -0.23 14.03 -10.50
CA TYR A 312 0.56 14.04 -9.26
C TYR A 312 -0.34 14.05 -8.01
N TYR A 313 -1.55 14.58 -8.12
CA TYR A 313 -2.52 14.66 -7.03
C TYR A 313 -3.49 13.47 -7.01
N SER A 314 -3.44 12.57 -8.00
CA SER A 314 -4.35 11.43 -8.12
C SER A 314 -3.71 10.12 -7.69
N TYR A 315 -2.43 9.89 -7.98
CA TYR A 315 -1.72 8.70 -7.54
C TYR A 315 -0.27 8.99 -7.13
N ILE A 316 0.24 8.12 -6.26
CA ILE A 316 1.66 7.95 -6.02
C ILE A 316 2.15 6.74 -6.84
N ASP A 317 3.36 6.82 -7.37
CA ASP A 317 4.00 5.69 -8.06
C ASP A 317 4.12 4.47 -7.11
N VAL A 318 3.85 3.28 -7.62
CA VAL A 318 3.87 2.01 -6.86
C VAL A 318 5.19 1.79 -6.14
N LYS A 319 6.31 2.11 -6.79
CA LYS A 319 7.64 1.99 -6.20
C LYS A 319 7.79 2.88 -4.96
N ASP A 320 7.36 4.14 -5.05
CA ASP A 320 7.41 5.09 -3.94
C ASP A 320 6.45 4.70 -2.81
N PHE A 321 5.26 4.19 -3.17
CA PHE A 321 4.31 3.64 -2.21
C PHE A 321 4.95 2.49 -1.42
N LEU A 322 5.52 1.49 -2.12
CA LEU A 322 6.15 0.32 -1.49
C LEU A 322 7.31 0.71 -0.57
N ILE A 323 8.15 1.67 -0.98
CA ILE A 323 9.23 2.19 -0.12
C ILE A 323 8.65 2.78 1.17
N LYS A 324 7.67 3.68 1.05
CA LYS A 324 7.06 4.36 2.22
C LYS A 324 6.31 3.37 3.12
N PHE A 325 5.50 2.50 2.54
CA PHE A 325 4.73 1.49 3.25
C PHE A 325 5.65 0.51 3.99
N ASN A 326 6.67 -0.04 3.31
CA ASN A 326 7.62 -0.96 3.93
C ASN A 326 8.43 -0.29 5.04
N ASN A 327 8.85 0.97 4.87
CA ASN A 327 9.56 1.71 5.91
C ASN A 327 8.67 1.96 7.14
N ASN A 328 7.40 2.32 6.93
CA ASN A 328 6.43 2.48 8.01
C ASN A 328 6.19 1.16 8.76
N ILE A 329 6.05 0.04 8.03
CA ILE A 329 5.84 -1.29 8.63
C ILE A 329 7.10 -1.80 9.35
N SER A 330 8.25 -1.85 8.67
CA SER A 330 9.47 -2.43 9.23
C SER A 330 9.98 -1.68 10.46
N SER A 331 9.84 -0.35 10.49
CA SER A 331 10.31 0.47 11.62
C SER A 331 9.39 0.49 12.84
N THR A 332 8.18 -0.08 12.75
CA THR A 332 7.19 -0.10 13.85
C THR A 332 6.79 -1.52 14.25
N GLY A 333 7.62 -2.52 13.92
CA GLY A 333 7.40 -3.94 14.18
C GLY A 333 6.94 -4.66 12.91
N ASN A 334 7.86 -5.28 12.17
CA ASN A 334 7.57 -5.90 10.87
C ASN A 334 6.47 -6.98 10.95
N ILE A 335 5.63 -7.10 9.93
CA ILE A 335 4.57 -8.12 9.78
C ILE A 335 4.64 -8.77 8.40
N ASP A 336 4.03 -9.96 8.23
CA ASP A 336 4.10 -10.74 6.99
C ASP A 336 2.97 -10.38 6.01
N TRP A 337 2.88 -9.09 5.64
CA TRP A 337 2.03 -8.63 4.54
C TRP A 337 2.47 -9.22 3.19
N CYS A 338 1.53 -9.31 2.25
CA CYS A 338 1.67 -9.85 0.89
C CYS A 338 1.34 -8.77 -0.17
N LEU A 339 1.65 -9.00 -1.44
CA LEU A 339 1.44 -8.03 -2.51
C LEU A 339 0.46 -8.54 -3.58
N ALA A 340 -0.49 -7.71 -3.96
CA ALA A 340 -1.43 -7.95 -5.06
C ALA A 340 -1.24 -6.84 -6.12
N ILE A 341 -1.14 -7.21 -7.39
CA ILE A 341 -0.82 -6.29 -8.50
C ILE A 341 -1.79 -6.40 -9.66
N HIS A 342 -1.95 -5.28 -10.38
CA HIS A 342 -2.89 -5.12 -11.49
C HIS A 342 -2.17 -4.80 -12.83
N PRO A 343 -1.42 -5.76 -13.41
CA PRO A 343 -0.70 -5.54 -14.67
C PRO A 343 -1.67 -5.55 -15.87
N TYR A 344 -1.86 -4.39 -16.50
CA TYR A 344 -2.62 -4.25 -17.74
C TYR A 344 -1.70 -3.92 -18.93
N THR A 345 -2.25 -3.88 -20.13
CA THR A 345 -1.54 -3.30 -21.28
C THR A 345 -1.38 -1.79 -21.10
N VAL A 346 -0.44 -1.21 -21.86
CA VAL A 346 -0.26 0.25 -21.91
C VAL A 346 -0.46 0.71 -23.36
N PRO A 347 -1.57 1.40 -23.69
CA PRO A 347 -2.68 1.75 -22.80
C PRO A 347 -3.54 0.52 -22.45
N LEU A 348 -4.32 0.63 -21.38
CA LEU A 348 -5.15 -0.47 -20.85
C LEU A 348 -6.27 -0.89 -21.83
N THR A 349 -6.62 -0.04 -22.80
CA THR A 349 -7.61 -0.31 -23.86
C THR A 349 -7.04 -0.95 -25.12
N TYR A 350 -5.76 -1.33 -25.13
CA TYR A 350 -5.08 -1.81 -26.35
C TYR A 350 -4.30 -3.12 -26.13
N ALA A 351 -4.90 -4.23 -26.57
CA ALA A 351 -4.36 -5.58 -26.40
C ALA A 351 -3.19 -5.92 -27.33
N LYS A 352 -3.08 -5.29 -28.51
CA LYS A 352 -2.03 -5.61 -29.51
C LYS A 352 -0.65 -5.02 -29.14
N PHE A 353 -0.17 -5.33 -27.94
CA PHE A 353 0.99 -4.67 -27.33
C PHE A 353 2.30 -4.80 -28.15
N TRP A 354 2.43 -5.84 -28.97
CA TRP A 354 3.58 -6.06 -29.87
C TRP A 354 3.56 -5.18 -31.13
N ASP A 355 2.42 -4.59 -31.49
CA ASP A 355 2.24 -3.69 -32.62
C ASP A 355 1.26 -2.57 -32.25
N MET A 356 1.80 -1.45 -31.78
CA MET A 356 1.04 -0.29 -31.32
C MET A 356 0.65 0.68 -32.45
N SER A 357 0.79 0.31 -33.73
CA SER A 357 0.48 1.20 -34.85
C SER A 357 -0.99 1.67 -34.90
N GLY A 358 -1.90 0.96 -34.23
CA GLY A 358 -3.31 1.31 -34.12
C GLY A 358 -3.72 2.05 -32.85
N VAL A 359 -2.79 2.48 -31.99
CA VAL A 359 -3.12 3.25 -30.77
C VAL A 359 -3.57 4.67 -31.17
N THR A 360 -4.68 5.13 -30.59
CA THR A 360 -5.27 6.45 -30.90
C THR A 360 -5.44 7.37 -29.69
N VAL A 361 -5.43 6.83 -28.46
CA VAL A 361 -5.60 7.60 -27.21
C VAL A 361 -4.33 8.34 -26.78
N GLU A 362 -3.18 7.87 -27.26
CA GLU A 362 -1.84 8.38 -26.99
C GLU A 362 -0.94 8.10 -28.22
N THR A 363 0.31 8.58 -28.22
CA THR A 363 1.25 8.20 -29.28
C THR A 363 1.79 6.78 -29.08
N PRO A 364 1.93 5.98 -30.16
CA PRO A 364 2.53 4.64 -30.06
C PRO A 364 3.92 4.65 -29.40
N GLU A 365 4.74 5.67 -29.68
CA GLU A 365 6.07 5.83 -29.11
C GLU A 365 6.01 6.06 -27.60
N TYR A 366 5.09 6.90 -27.14
CA TYR A 366 4.90 7.16 -25.72
C TYR A 366 4.49 5.88 -24.98
N CYS A 367 3.49 5.15 -25.46
CA CYS A 367 3.03 3.91 -24.84
C CYS A 367 4.14 2.86 -24.73
N ARG A 368 4.90 2.64 -25.82
CA ARG A 368 6.08 1.75 -25.80
C ARG A 368 7.12 2.21 -24.77
N SER A 369 7.38 3.51 -24.70
CA SER A 369 8.37 4.06 -23.77
C SER A 369 8.01 3.85 -22.30
N GLN A 370 6.72 3.82 -21.94
CA GLN A 370 6.30 3.62 -20.55
C GLN A 370 6.70 2.23 -20.05
N VAL A 371 6.53 1.19 -20.86
CA VAL A 371 6.94 -0.18 -20.52
C VAL A 371 8.45 -0.36 -20.68
N ALA A 372 9.04 0.20 -21.74
CA ALA A 372 10.47 0.09 -22.01
C ALA A 372 11.34 0.69 -20.88
N ASN A 373 10.92 1.83 -20.34
CA ASN A 373 11.60 2.55 -19.27
C ASN A 373 11.12 2.14 -17.87
N ASN A 374 10.29 1.10 -17.76
CA ASN A 374 9.69 0.65 -16.50
C ASN A 374 8.85 1.73 -15.80
N HIS A 375 8.37 2.77 -16.47
CA HIS A 375 7.45 3.73 -15.83
C HIS A 375 6.10 3.11 -15.53
N MET A 376 5.68 2.14 -16.34
CA MET A 376 4.49 1.33 -16.12
C MET A 376 4.84 -0.15 -16.20
N VAL A 377 4.16 -0.97 -15.39
CA VAL A 377 4.33 -2.41 -15.36
C VAL A 377 3.13 -3.09 -16.02
N SER A 378 3.41 -3.81 -17.08
CA SER A 378 2.46 -4.73 -17.73
C SER A 378 2.97 -6.16 -17.56
N PHE A 379 2.23 -7.13 -18.09
CA PHE A 379 2.77 -8.50 -18.19
C PHE A 379 4.06 -8.57 -19.02
N GLN A 380 4.40 -7.58 -19.85
CA GLN A 380 5.67 -7.56 -20.60
C GLN A 380 6.90 -7.40 -19.71
N ASN A 381 6.76 -6.82 -18.51
CA ASN A 381 7.88 -6.46 -17.63
C ASN A 381 7.53 -6.63 -16.14
N VAL A 382 6.63 -7.54 -15.79
CA VAL A 382 6.19 -7.77 -14.40
C VAL A 382 7.33 -8.19 -13.47
N THR A 383 8.41 -8.73 -14.04
CA THR A 383 9.69 -9.03 -13.38
C THR A 383 10.27 -7.83 -12.64
N VAL A 384 10.02 -6.60 -13.10
CA VAL A 384 10.42 -5.36 -12.42
C VAL A 384 9.92 -5.29 -10.98
N ILE A 385 8.66 -5.68 -10.74
CA ILE A 385 8.06 -5.67 -9.40
C ILE A 385 8.64 -6.81 -8.57
N THR A 386 8.75 -8.01 -9.14
CA THR A 386 9.20 -9.18 -8.38
C THR A 386 10.68 -9.10 -8.01
N ASP A 387 11.52 -8.57 -8.89
CA ASP A 387 12.92 -8.29 -8.59
C ASP A 387 13.06 -7.24 -7.48
N PHE A 388 12.21 -6.20 -7.52
CA PHE A 388 12.18 -5.21 -6.44
C PHE A 388 11.79 -5.84 -5.10
N MET A 389 10.76 -6.68 -5.09
CA MET A 389 10.28 -7.39 -3.90
C MET A 389 11.22 -8.51 -3.42
N SER A 390 12.16 -8.95 -4.26
CA SER A 390 13.17 -9.95 -3.89
C SER A 390 14.32 -9.40 -3.05
N LYS A 391 14.45 -8.07 -2.94
CA LYS A 391 15.52 -7.45 -2.15
C LYS A 391 15.32 -7.72 -0.65
N PRO A 392 16.40 -7.85 0.13
CA PRO A 392 16.33 -8.20 1.55
C PRO A 392 15.44 -7.28 2.38
N GLU A 393 15.34 -5.99 2.03
CA GLU A 393 14.53 -5.00 2.74
C GLU A 393 13.02 -5.31 2.68
N TYR A 394 12.58 -6.08 1.68
CA TYR A 394 11.18 -6.45 1.47
C TYR A 394 10.88 -7.90 1.84
N ALA A 395 11.86 -8.65 2.37
CA ALA A 395 11.62 -10.01 2.83
C ALA A 395 10.59 -10.04 3.97
N ASN A 396 9.85 -11.14 4.05
CA ASN A 396 9.02 -11.44 5.21
C ASN A 396 9.90 -11.78 6.44
N ARG A 397 9.28 -12.03 7.60
CA ARG A 397 10.02 -12.35 8.83
C ARG A 397 10.79 -13.68 8.78
N SER A 398 10.49 -14.57 7.83
CA SER A 398 11.26 -15.80 7.59
C SER A 398 12.43 -15.61 6.59
N GLY A 399 12.64 -14.39 6.09
CA GLY A 399 13.70 -14.08 5.12
C GLY A 399 13.36 -14.49 3.68
N GLN A 400 12.10 -14.82 3.39
CA GLN A 400 11.62 -15.19 2.06
C GLN A 400 10.94 -14.00 1.37
N VAL A 401 10.88 -14.07 0.03
CA VAL A 401 10.08 -13.12 -0.75
C VAL A 401 8.61 -13.24 -0.34
N ARG A 402 7.94 -12.11 -0.15
CA ARG A 402 6.52 -12.04 0.20
C ARG A 402 5.68 -12.64 -0.92
N ASP A 403 4.55 -13.25 -0.56
CA ASP A 403 3.62 -13.82 -1.54
C ASP A 403 3.11 -12.72 -2.49
N ILE A 404 3.18 -12.96 -3.80
CA ILE A 404 2.73 -12.02 -4.83
C ILE A 404 1.64 -12.68 -5.67
N ILE A 405 0.51 -11.99 -5.84
CA ILE A 405 -0.57 -12.43 -6.72
C ILE A 405 -0.88 -11.36 -7.77
N VAL A 406 -1.29 -11.80 -8.94
CA VAL A 406 -2.01 -10.98 -9.91
C VAL A 406 -3.49 -11.17 -9.60
N ASN A 407 -4.05 -10.32 -8.74
CA ASN A 407 -5.46 -10.45 -8.33
C ASN A 407 -6.43 -9.88 -9.38
N GLU A 408 -5.90 -9.14 -10.33
CA GLU A 408 -6.67 -8.56 -11.41
C GLU A 408 -5.79 -8.38 -12.65
N PHE A 409 -6.18 -9.02 -13.75
CA PHE A 409 -5.70 -8.64 -15.07
C PHE A 409 -6.80 -8.91 -16.10
N GLY A 410 -6.86 -8.08 -17.13
CA GLY A 410 -7.79 -8.22 -18.25
C GLY A 410 -7.12 -7.81 -19.54
N VAL A 411 -7.51 -8.44 -20.65
CA VAL A 411 -6.99 -8.11 -21.97
C VAL A 411 -8.13 -7.57 -22.82
N SER A 412 -7.94 -6.38 -23.41
CA SER A 412 -8.99 -5.73 -24.18
C SER A 412 -9.44 -6.57 -25.39
N ALA A 413 -10.75 -6.72 -25.55
CA ALA A 413 -11.39 -7.36 -26.70
C ALA A 413 -11.46 -6.44 -27.94
N THR A 414 -11.12 -5.15 -27.79
CA THR A 414 -11.42 -4.11 -28.79
C THR A 414 -10.61 -4.25 -30.10
N GLN A 415 -9.50 -4.98 -30.09
CA GLN A 415 -8.71 -5.28 -31.31
C GLN A 415 -9.08 -6.62 -31.96
N GLY A 416 -10.15 -7.27 -31.51
CA GLY A 416 -10.63 -8.54 -32.05
C GLY A 416 -10.11 -9.77 -31.32
N GLU A 417 -10.85 -10.88 -31.47
CA GLU A 417 -10.64 -12.14 -30.76
C GLU A 417 -9.20 -12.65 -30.86
N ASP A 418 -8.63 -12.74 -32.07
CA ASP A 418 -7.28 -13.29 -32.26
C ASP A 418 -6.21 -12.48 -31.52
N VAL A 419 -6.34 -11.15 -31.52
CA VAL A 419 -5.42 -10.27 -30.79
C VAL A 419 -5.55 -10.50 -29.29
N GLN A 420 -6.78 -10.56 -28.78
CA GLN A 420 -7.04 -10.77 -27.36
C GLN A 420 -6.46 -12.10 -26.89
N ILE A 421 -6.66 -13.20 -27.63
CA ILE A 421 -6.15 -14.53 -27.29
C ILE A 421 -4.63 -14.57 -27.32
N ALA A 422 -3.99 -13.97 -28.33
CA ALA A 422 -2.53 -13.94 -28.43
C ALA A 422 -1.90 -13.14 -27.27
N ALA A 423 -2.51 -12.02 -26.88
CA ALA A 423 -2.10 -11.24 -25.73
C ALA A 423 -2.34 -11.97 -24.40
N LEU A 424 -3.45 -12.70 -24.28
CA LEU A 424 -3.75 -13.56 -23.13
C LEU A 424 -2.69 -14.67 -22.95
N CYS A 425 -2.24 -15.30 -24.04
CA CYS A 425 -1.16 -16.28 -24.02
C CYS A 425 0.16 -15.66 -23.55
N ALA A 426 0.50 -14.47 -24.06
CA ALA A 426 1.70 -13.74 -23.66
C ALA A 426 1.69 -13.38 -22.16
N ALA A 427 0.54 -12.93 -21.66
CA ALA A 427 0.35 -12.60 -20.26
C ALA A 427 0.53 -13.83 -19.37
N PHE A 428 -0.15 -14.93 -19.70
CA PHE A 428 -0.05 -16.17 -18.92
C PHE A 428 1.36 -16.74 -18.92
N TYR A 429 2.05 -16.76 -20.07
CA TYR A 429 3.46 -17.16 -20.13
C TYR A 429 4.32 -16.34 -19.17
N SER A 430 4.16 -15.01 -19.17
CA SER A 430 4.93 -14.12 -18.29
C SER A 430 4.72 -14.43 -16.82
N PHE A 431 3.46 -14.61 -16.41
CA PHE A 431 3.13 -14.90 -15.01
C PHE A 431 3.59 -16.30 -14.59
N GLU A 432 3.39 -17.31 -15.44
CA GLU A 432 3.79 -18.70 -15.17
C GLU A 432 5.31 -18.85 -15.03
N LYS A 433 6.09 -18.09 -15.81
CA LYS A 433 7.56 -18.10 -15.72
C LYS A 433 8.12 -17.26 -14.58
N ASN A 434 7.30 -16.48 -13.89
CA ASN A 434 7.73 -15.73 -12.72
C ASN A 434 7.61 -16.58 -11.45
N PRO A 435 8.71 -16.95 -10.77
CA PRO A 435 8.67 -17.87 -9.64
C PRO A 435 8.03 -17.28 -8.37
N TYR A 436 7.78 -15.96 -8.35
CA TYR A 436 7.22 -15.26 -7.19
C TYR A 436 5.72 -14.99 -7.32
N ILE A 437 5.14 -15.14 -8.53
CA ILE A 437 3.70 -15.00 -8.74
C ILE A 437 3.03 -16.35 -8.49
N THR A 438 2.20 -16.42 -7.46
CA THR A 438 1.62 -17.69 -6.99
C THR A 438 0.15 -17.86 -7.35
N GLN A 439 -0.50 -16.80 -7.83
CA GLN A 439 -1.86 -16.85 -8.35
C GLN A 439 -2.10 -15.74 -9.37
N VAL A 440 -2.89 -16.06 -10.39
CA VAL A 440 -3.38 -15.13 -11.40
C VAL A 440 -4.90 -15.20 -11.47
N ILE A 441 -5.58 -14.06 -11.38
CA ILE A 441 -7.04 -13.95 -11.38
C ILE A 441 -7.46 -13.05 -12.55
N TYR A 442 -8.16 -13.64 -13.52
CA TYR A 442 -8.66 -12.91 -14.69
C TYR A 442 -9.92 -12.11 -14.35
N LEU A 443 -9.97 -10.88 -14.86
CA LEU A 443 -11.14 -10.01 -14.85
C LEU A 443 -11.87 -10.16 -16.19
N ASP A 444 -13.00 -10.87 -16.17
CA ASP A 444 -13.94 -10.98 -17.29
C ASP A 444 -15.04 -9.92 -17.12
N ASN A 445 -14.84 -8.72 -17.67
CA ASN A 445 -15.69 -7.58 -17.37
C ASN A 445 -15.91 -6.67 -18.59
N LEU A 446 -17.03 -5.95 -18.57
CA LEU A 446 -17.27 -4.77 -19.39
C LEU A 446 -17.48 -3.58 -18.44
N GLY A 447 -16.44 -2.81 -18.18
CA GLY A 447 -16.48 -1.72 -17.21
C GLY A 447 -15.17 -0.95 -17.13
N ASP A 448 -15.20 0.23 -16.50
CA ASP A 448 -14.00 1.06 -16.21
C ASP A 448 -13.07 1.33 -17.40
N GLY A 449 -13.67 1.42 -18.59
CA GLY A 449 -12.95 1.69 -19.84
C GLY A 449 -12.37 0.46 -20.52
N VAL A 450 -12.54 -0.75 -19.97
CA VAL A 450 -12.07 -2.02 -20.57
C VAL A 450 -13.25 -2.95 -20.88
N ASP A 451 -13.28 -3.47 -22.11
CA ASP A 451 -13.99 -4.70 -22.41
C ASP A 451 -12.97 -5.83 -22.40
N SER A 452 -12.92 -6.62 -21.34
CA SER A 452 -12.03 -7.79 -21.20
C SER A 452 -12.80 -9.10 -21.33
N ARG A 453 -14.04 -9.06 -21.82
CA ARG A 453 -14.83 -10.29 -21.95
C ARG A 453 -14.20 -11.25 -22.93
N LEU A 454 -14.10 -12.52 -22.54
CA LEU A 454 -13.61 -13.57 -23.42
C LEU A 454 -14.74 -14.14 -24.27
N SER A 455 -14.45 -14.38 -25.55
CA SER A 455 -15.29 -15.22 -26.40
C SER A 455 -15.22 -16.69 -25.96
N GLU A 456 -16.02 -17.57 -26.58
CA GLU A 456 -15.93 -19.02 -26.35
C GLU A 456 -14.50 -19.54 -26.60
N ARG A 457 -13.85 -19.08 -27.68
CA ARG A 457 -12.47 -19.46 -27.98
C ARG A 457 -11.47 -18.82 -27.01
N GLY A 458 -11.73 -17.61 -26.55
CA GLY A 458 -10.97 -16.97 -25.48
C GLY A 458 -11.00 -17.77 -24.19
N TRP A 459 -12.17 -18.26 -23.78
CA TRP A 459 -12.32 -19.17 -22.64
C TRP A 459 -11.64 -20.52 -22.86
N ALA A 460 -11.72 -21.09 -24.07
CA ALA A 460 -11.00 -22.32 -24.40
C ALA A 460 -9.48 -22.14 -24.25
N ALA A 461 -8.93 -21.01 -24.73
CA ALA A 461 -7.53 -20.66 -24.53
C ALA A 461 -7.21 -20.48 -23.04
N PHE A 462 -7.96 -19.64 -22.32
CA PHE A 462 -7.75 -19.42 -20.89
C PHE A 462 -7.77 -20.73 -20.10
N ASN A 463 -8.75 -21.60 -20.36
CA ASN A 463 -8.92 -22.87 -19.67
C ASN A 463 -7.78 -23.86 -19.98
N SER A 464 -7.18 -23.81 -21.17
CA SER A 464 -6.03 -24.64 -21.55
C SER A 464 -4.76 -24.34 -20.75
N PHE A 465 -4.65 -23.16 -20.14
CA PHE A 465 -3.46 -22.78 -19.42
C PHE A 465 -3.20 -23.64 -18.18
N GLY A 466 -1.97 -24.12 -18.03
CA GLY A 466 -1.54 -25.09 -17.04
C GLY A 466 -1.94 -26.55 -17.35
N THR A 467 -2.48 -26.83 -18.55
CA THR A 467 -2.87 -28.18 -18.99
C THR A 467 -2.06 -28.62 -20.21
N GLN A 468 -2.31 -29.82 -20.73
CA GLN A 468 -1.58 -30.34 -21.91
C GLN A 468 -1.97 -29.58 -23.20
N GLU A 469 -3.15 -28.97 -23.21
CA GLU A 469 -3.71 -28.21 -24.34
C GLU A 469 -3.07 -26.82 -24.49
N GLU A 470 -2.38 -26.30 -23.47
CA GLU A 470 -1.73 -24.98 -23.48
C GLU A 470 -0.78 -24.81 -24.67
N ALA A 471 0.02 -25.83 -24.97
CA ALA A 471 1.09 -25.75 -25.95
C ALA A 471 0.59 -25.35 -27.35
N ALA A 472 -0.59 -25.85 -27.74
CA ALA A 472 -1.18 -25.52 -29.03
C ALA A 472 -1.56 -24.04 -29.14
N TYR A 473 -2.12 -23.46 -28.07
CA TYR A 473 -2.44 -22.02 -28.03
C TYR A 473 -1.18 -21.15 -27.98
N MET A 474 -0.16 -21.57 -27.21
CA MET A 474 1.12 -20.85 -27.14
C MET A 474 1.86 -20.84 -28.48
N ASP A 475 1.88 -21.96 -29.20
CA ASP A 475 2.50 -22.06 -30.52
C ASP A 475 1.74 -21.26 -31.58
N TRP A 476 0.40 -21.34 -31.57
CA TRP A 476 -0.45 -20.51 -32.42
C TRP A 476 -0.23 -19.02 -32.17
N ALA A 477 -0.18 -18.60 -30.89
CA ALA A 477 0.00 -17.19 -30.53
C ALA A 477 1.37 -16.66 -31.00
N LYS A 478 2.45 -17.43 -30.82
CA LYS A 478 3.78 -17.06 -31.35
C LYS A 478 3.77 -16.90 -32.88
N GLN A 479 3.13 -17.82 -33.60
CA GLN A 479 2.98 -17.72 -35.06
C GLN A 479 2.15 -16.50 -35.48
N TYR A 480 1.04 -16.23 -34.78
CA TYR A 480 0.17 -15.09 -35.05
C TYR A 480 0.86 -13.74 -34.79
N ILE A 481 1.66 -13.65 -33.72
CA ILE A 481 2.46 -12.46 -33.39
C ILE A 481 3.65 -12.32 -34.36
N GLY A 482 4.15 -13.43 -34.91
CA GLY A 482 5.33 -13.45 -35.79
C GLY A 482 6.65 -13.52 -35.03
N ILE A 483 6.67 -14.20 -33.88
CA ILE A 483 7.85 -14.40 -33.03
C ILE A 483 8.22 -15.87 -32.91
N SER A 484 9.51 -16.16 -32.74
CA SER A 484 10.00 -17.51 -32.48
C SER A 484 10.05 -17.85 -30.99
N ASP A 485 10.14 -16.83 -30.13
CA ASP A 485 10.33 -16.95 -28.69
C ASP A 485 9.67 -15.78 -27.95
N TRP A 486 9.10 -16.05 -26.78
CA TRP A 486 8.42 -15.04 -25.96
C TRP A 486 9.35 -13.92 -25.49
N SER A 487 10.66 -14.15 -25.37
CA SER A 487 11.66 -13.14 -25.01
C SER A 487 11.75 -11.97 -26.01
N LYS A 488 11.10 -12.09 -27.18
CA LYS A 488 10.99 -11.00 -28.17
C LYS A 488 9.98 -9.93 -27.76
N VAL A 489 9.04 -10.27 -26.89
CA VAL A 489 7.91 -9.40 -26.50
C VAL A 489 7.68 -9.36 -24.98
N ILE A 490 8.29 -10.27 -24.22
CA ILE A 490 8.33 -10.32 -22.74
C ILE A 490 9.79 -10.13 -22.28
N ARG A 491 10.00 -9.40 -21.19
CA ARG A 491 11.33 -9.00 -20.67
C ARG A 491 11.66 -9.62 -19.33
#